data_AF-A0A971R9W4-F1
#
_entry.id   AF-A0A971R9W4-F1
#
_cell.length_a   1.000
_cell.length_b   1.000
_cell.length_c   1.000
_cell.angle_alpha   90.00
_cell.angle_beta   90.00
_cell.angle_gamma   90.00
#
_symmetry.space_group_name_H-M   'P 1'
#
loop_
_entity.id
_entity.type
_entity.pdbx_description
1 polymer ?
#
loop_
_entity_poly.entity_id
_entity_poly.type
_entity_poly.pdbx_seq_one_letter_code
_entity_poly.pdbx_strand_id
1 'polypeptide(L)'
;MKILRISVWVIIVLMLVLLIQRLPKKNVIDLESTKHDWAKLMLVLNSVDKDYVDDIDHMAVTEKLLPAVMAELDPHSVYLPPVDLEKADEALQGGFDGIGIQFNVPNDTAIITNVIAGGPSEKAGLLSGDRIIKIDDRNVAGVRMHQDSMVSMMRGPRGTKVRLELKRNGEDKLIPFTIVRDMIPVKSVDVAFMINDTTGYIKLAKFSKTSYFEFLQATLTLRETGMKRLIFDLRDNTGGYLDQAMMLSNEFLEKGDLVVYMEGKNRPRQDFVADGKGSCKDIELAVLINEASASSSEIFAGAMQDNDRALIYGLRSFGKGLVQEPVYFSDGSGIRLTVARFYTPTGRCIQKPYSDKYEMDILERYEHGEMMSADSIKVNDSLKYVTPGGRVVYGGGGIIPDVFVPIDTVGISDYLIKCNRQSLVVKFANKFSDKHRARMRGIKDMDALYAFFAEHNLKKEFIDYTTANGVIPSYSDWNTSGEIIITQVKAVIGRYTPMDDDAFYPIYLKNDNVVQRALED
;
A
#
# COMPACT_ATOMS: atom_id res chain seq x y z
N MET A 1 -69.98 -44.68 39.73
CA MET A 1 -69.16 -43.51 39.32
C MET A 1 -67.64 -43.71 39.31
N LYS A 2 -67.04 -44.69 40.02
CA LYS A 2 -65.57 -44.92 39.98
C LYS A 2 -65.05 -45.56 38.66
N ILE A 3 -65.82 -46.46 38.06
CA ILE A 3 -65.39 -47.18 36.85
C ILE A 3 -65.33 -46.25 35.62
N LEU A 4 -66.27 -45.30 35.49
CA LEU A 4 -66.31 -44.36 34.36
C LEU A 4 -65.12 -43.37 34.37
N ARG A 5 -64.58 -43.03 35.54
CA ARG A 5 -63.39 -42.17 35.66
C ARG A 5 -62.12 -42.89 35.19
N ILE A 6 -62.01 -44.20 35.42
CA ILE A 6 -60.83 -44.99 35.02
C ILE A 6 -60.78 -45.11 33.49
N SER A 7 -61.93 -45.33 32.84
CA SER A 7 -62.02 -45.44 31.38
C SER A 7 -61.58 -44.16 30.64
N VAL A 8 -61.96 -42.99 31.17
CA VAL A 8 -61.59 -41.69 30.58
C VAL A 8 -60.08 -41.42 30.72
N TRP A 9 -59.48 -41.76 31.87
CA TRP A 9 -58.04 -41.61 32.07
C TRP A 9 -57.22 -42.52 31.16
N VAL A 10 -57.67 -43.75 30.91
CA VAL A 10 -56.99 -44.68 29.98
C VAL A 10 -57.00 -44.14 28.55
N ILE A 11 -58.12 -43.57 28.10
CA ILE A 11 -58.23 -42.98 26.75
C ILE A 11 -57.35 -41.72 26.64
N ILE A 12 -57.31 -40.87 27.67
CA ILE A 12 -56.44 -39.68 27.69
C ILE A 12 -54.96 -40.07 27.64
N VAL A 13 -54.55 -41.10 28.39
CA VAL A 13 -53.17 -41.62 28.36
C VAL A 13 -52.85 -42.22 26.99
N LEU A 14 -53.75 -42.99 26.38
CA LEU A 14 -53.55 -43.53 25.02
C LEU A 14 -53.46 -42.42 23.96
N MET A 15 -54.29 -41.38 24.04
CA MET A 15 -54.17 -40.22 23.15
C MET A 15 -52.88 -39.44 23.38
N LEU A 16 -52.44 -39.26 24.63
CA LEU A 16 -51.15 -38.63 24.96
C LEU A 16 -49.98 -39.46 24.43
N VAL A 17 -50.01 -40.79 24.53
CA VAL A 17 -48.97 -41.67 23.97
C VAL A 17 -48.95 -41.60 22.44
N LEU A 18 -50.11 -41.59 21.78
CA LEU A 18 -50.20 -41.39 20.32
C LEU A 18 -49.76 -39.99 19.88
N LEU A 19 -50.00 -38.95 20.70
CA LEU A 19 -49.54 -37.58 20.46
C LEU A 19 -48.02 -37.47 20.65
N ILE A 20 -47.45 -38.14 21.66
CA ILE A 20 -46.01 -38.23 21.91
C ILE A 20 -45.31 -39.02 20.79
N GLN A 21 -45.95 -40.04 20.21
CA GLN A 21 -45.43 -40.75 19.02
C GLN A 21 -45.57 -39.94 17.72
N ARG A 22 -46.42 -38.91 17.69
CA ARG A 22 -46.52 -37.92 16.60
C ARG A 22 -45.67 -36.67 16.83
N LEU A 23 -44.99 -36.53 17.97
CA LEU A 23 -43.94 -35.52 18.10
C LEU A 23 -42.87 -35.86 17.05
N PRO A 24 -42.45 -34.91 16.20
CA PRO A 24 -41.41 -35.18 15.21
C PRO A 24 -40.19 -35.72 15.96
N LYS A 25 -39.81 -36.98 15.70
CA LYS A 25 -38.51 -37.47 16.12
C LYS A 25 -37.50 -36.45 15.58
N LYS A 26 -36.68 -35.87 16.45
CA LYS A 26 -35.53 -35.10 15.98
C LYS A 26 -34.74 -36.04 15.08
N ASN A 27 -34.70 -35.75 13.78
CA ASN A 27 -33.79 -36.41 12.85
C ASN A 27 -32.38 -35.94 13.22
N VAL A 28 -31.81 -36.57 14.24
CA VAL A 28 -30.42 -36.37 14.62
C VAL A 28 -29.60 -37.20 13.65
N ILE A 29 -28.93 -36.51 12.73
CA ILE A 29 -27.98 -37.13 11.82
C ILE A 29 -26.71 -37.33 12.60
N ASP A 30 -26.29 -38.59 12.73
CA ASP A 30 -25.07 -38.97 13.44
C ASP A 30 -23.86 -38.48 12.65
N LEU A 31 -22.96 -37.77 13.33
CA LEU A 31 -21.81 -37.09 12.73
C LEU A 31 -20.50 -37.85 12.96
N GLU A 32 -20.52 -39.08 13.47
CA GLU A 32 -19.28 -39.77 13.82
C GLU A 32 -18.47 -40.30 12.62
N SER A 33 -17.22 -39.82 12.55
CA SER A 33 -15.98 -40.51 12.12
C SER A 33 -15.27 -40.12 10.82
N THR A 34 -15.00 -38.83 10.58
CA THR A 34 -13.82 -38.46 9.77
C THR A 34 -12.96 -37.39 10.46
N LYS A 35 -11.64 -37.60 10.52
CA LYS A 35 -10.67 -36.80 11.30
C LYS A 35 -10.50 -35.32 10.87
N HIS A 36 -11.37 -34.78 10.01
CA HIS A 36 -11.28 -33.44 9.40
C HIS A 36 -12.69 -32.89 9.08
N ASP A 37 -13.59 -32.79 10.07
CA ASP A 37 -15.04 -32.76 9.81
C ASP A 37 -15.61 -31.44 9.25
N TRP A 38 -15.32 -31.20 7.97
CA TRP A 38 -16.20 -30.46 7.05
C TRP A 38 -17.54 -31.18 6.82
N ALA A 39 -17.71 -32.41 7.32
CA ALA A 39 -18.91 -33.23 7.19
C ALA A 39 -20.17 -32.53 7.70
N LYS A 40 -20.09 -31.83 8.84
CA LYS A 40 -21.23 -31.06 9.37
C LYS A 40 -21.61 -29.89 8.46
N LEU A 41 -20.63 -29.19 7.89
CA LEU A 41 -20.88 -28.12 6.92
C LEU A 41 -21.54 -28.69 5.66
N MET A 42 -20.98 -29.76 5.10
CA MET A 42 -21.54 -30.44 3.92
C MET A 42 -22.95 -30.96 4.18
N LEU A 43 -23.23 -31.45 5.39
CA LEU A 43 -24.58 -31.87 5.78
C LEU A 43 -25.55 -30.70 5.76
N VAL A 44 -25.18 -29.57 6.35
CA VAL A 44 -26.02 -28.35 6.35
C VAL A 44 -26.26 -27.87 4.92
N LEU A 45 -25.22 -27.76 4.10
CA LEU A 45 -25.35 -27.35 2.70
C LEU A 45 -26.26 -28.31 1.92
N ASN A 46 -26.09 -29.63 2.09
CA ASN A 46 -26.94 -30.62 1.45
C ASN A 46 -28.40 -30.56 1.92
N SER A 47 -28.68 -30.27 3.19
CA SER A 47 -30.04 -30.09 3.70
C SER A 47 -30.67 -28.81 3.17
N VAL A 48 -29.89 -27.73 3.06
CA VAL A 48 -30.34 -26.47 2.45
C VAL A 48 -30.71 -26.71 0.98
N ASP A 49 -29.85 -27.39 0.21
CA ASP A 49 -30.10 -27.69 -1.21
C ASP A 49 -31.32 -28.58 -1.45
N LYS A 50 -31.62 -29.50 -0.52
CA LYS A 50 -32.72 -30.49 -0.68
C LYS A 50 -34.05 -30.04 -0.09
N ASP A 51 -34.01 -29.34 1.04
CA ASP A 51 -35.18 -29.16 1.90
C ASP A 51 -35.60 -27.68 2.03
N TYR A 52 -34.80 -26.72 1.52
CA TYR A 52 -35.20 -25.31 1.55
C TYR A 52 -36.38 -25.03 0.61
N VAL A 53 -37.26 -24.13 1.03
CA VAL A 53 -38.58 -23.93 0.41
C VAL A 53 -38.54 -23.09 -0.87
N ASP A 54 -37.50 -22.26 -1.05
CA ASP A 54 -37.34 -21.31 -2.15
C ASP A 54 -36.09 -21.63 -2.99
N ASP A 55 -35.98 -21.04 -4.19
CA ASP A 55 -34.78 -21.17 -5.02
C ASP A 55 -33.55 -20.50 -4.36
N ILE A 56 -32.39 -21.14 -4.50
CA ILE A 56 -31.13 -20.68 -3.90
C ILE A 56 -30.15 -20.26 -4.99
N ASP A 57 -29.59 -19.06 -4.84
CA ASP A 57 -28.40 -18.66 -5.59
C ASP A 57 -27.15 -19.19 -4.89
N HIS A 58 -26.74 -20.41 -5.24
CA HIS A 58 -25.58 -21.07 -4.63
C HIS A 58 -24.31 -20.25 -4.81
N MET A 59 -24.13 -19.57 -5.95
CA MET A 59 -22.96 -18.74 -6.21
C MET A 59 -22.91 -17.58 -5.21
N ALA A 60 -24.00 -16.84 -5.06
CA ALA A 60 -24.07 -15.74 -4.10
C ALA A 60 -23.89 -16.19 -2.64
N VAL A 61 -24.33 -17.41 -2.30
CA VAL A 61 -24.09 -17.99 -0.97
C VAL A 61 -22.61 -18.34 -0.77
N THR A 62 -21.99 -19.01 -1.75
CA THR A 62 -20.57 -19.39 -1.71
C THR A 62 -19.66 -18.16 -1.60
N GLU A 63 -19.89 -17.13 -2.42
CA GLU A 63 -19.14 -15.86 -2.40
C GLU A 63 -19.17 -15.17 -1.02
N LYS A 64 -20.26 -15.36 -0.26
CA LYS A 64 -20.38 -14.82 1.11
C LYS A 64 -19.74 -15.72 2.16
N LEU A 65 -19.73 -17.04 1.95
CA LEU A 65 -19.20 -18.01 2.90
C LEU A 65 -17.66 -18.04 2.89
N LEU A 66 -17.04 -17.94 1.71
CA LEU A 66 -15.58 -18.05 1.56
C LEU A 66 -14.81 -17.02 2.41
N PRO A 67 -15.15 -15.71 2.41
CA PRO A 67 -14.49 -14.75 3.28
C PRO A 67 -14.59 -15.10 4.78
N ALA A 68 -15.74 -15.63 5.22
CA ALA A 68 -15.95 -16.01 6.61
C ALA A 68 -15.06 -17.19 7.04
N VAL A 69 -14.89 -18.19 6.17
CA VAL A 69 -13.96 -19.31 6.42
C VAL A 69 -12.52 -18.82 6.53
N MET A 70 -12.13 -17.91 5.64
CA MET A 70 -10.75 -17.38 5.61
C MET A 70 -10.44 -16.52 6.84
N ALA A 71 -11.40 -15.73 7.31
CA ALA A 71 -11.25 -14.88 8.51
C ALA A 71 -11.01 -15.68 9.81
N GLU A 72 -11.46 -16.94 9.89
CA GLU A 72 -11.21 -17.84 11.03
C GLU A 72 -9.77 -18.38 11.06
N LEU A 73 -9.00 -18.24 9.97
CA LEU A 73 -7.62 -18.74 9.90
C LEU A 73 -6.63 -17.74 10.48
N ASP A 74 -6.57 -16.56 9.86
CA ASP A 74 -5.72 -15.43 10.21
C ASP A 74 -6.18 -14.18 9.43
N PRO A 75 -5.80 -12.95 9.83
CA PRO A 75 -6.25 -11.73 9.19
C PRO A 75 -5.67 -11.47 7.78
N HIS A 76 -4.71 -12.27 7.31
CA HIS A 76 -4.07 -12.13 5.99
C HIS A 76 -4.59 -13.13 4.98
N SER A 77 -5.05 -14.30 5.44
CA SER A 77 -5.63 -15.32 4.59
C SER A 77 -6.98 -14.80 4.08
N VAL A 78 -7.08 -14.62 2.77
CA VAL A 78 -8.25 -13.97 2.15
C VAL A 78 -8.70 -14.70 0.89
N TYR A 79 -10.01 -14.69 0.66
CA TYR A 79 -10.60 -14.97 -0.63
C TYR A 79 -10.70 -13.67 -1.43
N LEU A 80 -10.31 -13.73 -2.69
CA LEU A 80 -10.29 -12.60 -3.62
C LEU A 80 -11.22 -12.94 -4.79
N PRO A 81 -12.36 -12.25 -4.91
CA PRO A 81 -13.17 -12.27 -6.12
C PRO A 81 -12.34 -11.85 -7.34
N PRO A 82 -12.77 -12.17 -8.58
CA PRO A 82 -11.95 -11.98 -9.77
C PRO A 82 -11.40 -10.56 -9.95
N VAL A 83 -12.24 -9.55 -9.70
CA VAL A 83 -11.87 -8.13 -9.82
C VAL A 83 -10.81 -7.72 -8.78
N ASP A 84 -10.89 -8.25 -7.57
CA ASP A 84 -9.95 -7.89 -6.50
C ASP A 84 -8.63 -8.65 -6.66
N LEU A 85 -8.67 -9.88 -7.17
CA LEU A 85 -7.48 -10.65 -7.52
C LEU A 85 -6.69 -9.98 -8.65
N GLU A 86 -7.38 -9.57 -9.72
CA GLU A 86 -6.77 -8.86 -10.85
C GLU A 86 -6.05 -7.58 -10.38
N LYS A 87 -6.74 -6.73 -9.61
CA LYS A 87 -6.13 -5.51 -9.03
C LYS A 87 -4.92 -5.81 -8.15
N ALA A 88 -5.00 -6.86 -7.35
CA ALA A 88 -3.93 -7.22 -6.42
C ALA A 88 -2.70 -7.81 -7.14
N ASP A 89 -2.88 -8.37 -8.34
CA ASP A 89 -1.80 -8.92 -9.15
C ASP A 89 -1.19 -7.87 -10.09
N GLU A 90 -1.96 -6.95 -10.68
CA GLU A 90 -1.45 -5.85 -11.51
C GLU A 90 -0.40 -4.99 -10.79
N ALA A 91 -0.66 -4.65 -9.52
CA ALA A 91 0.28 -3.90 -8.69
C ALA A 91 1.63 -4.63 -8.50
N LEU A 92 1.63 -5.96 -8.50
CA LEU A 92 2.83 -6.78 -8.34
C LEU A 92 3.52 -7.05 -9.68
N GLN A 93 2.76 -7.24 -10.77
CA GLN A 93 3.32 -7.48 -12.10
C GLN A 93 4.04 -6.25 -12.70
N GLY A 94 3.92 -5.07 -12.07
CA GLY A 94 4.59 -3.85 -12.52
C GLY A 94 3.84 -3.16 -13.66
N GLY A 95 2.54 -3.39 -13.78
CA GLY A 95 1.73 -2.72 -14.80
C GLY A 95 0.26 -3.11 -14.77
N PHE A 96 -0.57 -2.28 -15.38
CA PHE A 96 -2.00 -2.52 -15.53
C PHE A 96 -2.50 -2.08 -16.91
N ASP A 97 -3.67 -2.57 -17.33
CA ASP A 97 -4.28 -2.13 -18.59
C ASP A 97 -5.11 -0.85 -18.39
N GLY A 98 -4.79 0.19 -19.16
CA GLY A 98 -5.42 1.50 -19.04
C GLY A 98 -5.00 2.48 -20.12
N ILE A 99 -5.18 3.78 -19.84
CA ILE A 99 -4.89 4.84 -20.81
C ILE A 99 -3.59 5.60 -20.54
N GLY A 100 -2.97 5.43 -19.37
CA GLY A 100 -1.66 6.00 -19.06
C GLY A 100 -1.66 7.50 -18.74
N ILE A 101 -2.49 7.91 -17.78
CA ILE A 101 -2.51 9.27 -17.24
C ILE A 101 -2.47 9.24 -15.72
N GLN A 102 -1.95 10.32 -15.14
CA GLN A 102 -2.15 10.66 -13.74
C GLN A 102 -3.04 11.91 -13.68
N PHE A 103 -3.91 11.98 -12.67
CA PHE A 103 -4.80 13.12 -12.50
C PHE A 103 -5.11 13.37 -11.03
N ASN A 104 -5.42 14.63 -10.73
CA ASN A 104 -6.00 15.04 -9.45
C ASN A 104 -7.43 15.53 -9.70
N VAL A 105 -8.29 15.51 -8.67
CA VAL A 105 -9.68 15.99 -8.77
C VAL A 105 -9.90 17.25 -7.92
N PRO A 106 -9.17 18.37 -8.15
CA PRO A 106 -9.42 19.60 -7.42
C PRO A 106 -10.78 20.18 -7.83
N ASN A 107 -11.60 20.54 -6.83
CA ASN A 107 -12.91 21.17 -7.05
C ASN A 107 -13.84 20.35 -7.98
N ASP A 108 -13.86 19.03 -7.80
CA ASP A 108 -14.80 18.14 -8.50
C ASP A 108 -14.61 18.10 -10.04
N THR A 109 -13.37 18.24 -10.50
CA THR A 109 -13.02 18.03 -11.91
C THR A 109 -11.67 17.37 -12.00
N ALA A 110 -11.59 16.24 -12.72
CA ALA A 110 -10.32 15.56 -12.96
C ALA A 110 -9.44 16.38 -13.90
N ILE A 111 -8.24 16.73 -13.43
CA ILE A 111 -7.22 17.46 -14.17
C ILE A 111 -6.01 16.55 -14.33
N ILE A 112 -5.64 16.30 -15.58
CA ILE A 112 -4.46 15.50 -15.91
C ILE A 112 -3.21 16.23 -15.40
N THR A 113 -2.51 15.61 -14.48
CA THR A 113 -1.25 16.14 -13.92
C THR A 113 -0.07 15.70 -14.77
N ASN A 114 -0.07 14.44 -15.21
CA ASN A 114 0.97 13.86 -16.05
C ASN A 114 0.36 12.89 -17.08
N VAL A 115 1.01 12.77 -18.24
CA VAL A 115 0.70 11.80 -19.28
C VAL A 115 1.92 10.91 -19.45
N ILE A 116 1.73 9.60 -19.33
CA ILE A 116 2.85 8.65 -19.33
C ILE A 116 3.51 8.64 -20.72
N ALA A 117 4.81 8.95 -20.76
CA ALA A 117 5.60 8.98 -21.98
C ALA A 117 5.58 7.62 -22.69
N GLY A 118 5.38 7.62 -24.01
CA GLY A 118 5.17 6.44 -24.85
C GLY A 118 3.82 5.73 -24.64
N GLY A 119 2.99 6.19 -23.68
CA GLY A 119 1.72 5.59 -23.33
C GLY A 119 0.58 5.93 -24.30
N PRO A 120 -0.60 5.29 -24.14
CA PRO A 120 -1.75 5.47 -25.04
C PRO A 120 -2.26 6.90 -25.11
N SER A 121 -2.32 7.59 -23.97
CA SER A 121 -2.82 8.96 -23.91
C SER A 121 -1.86 9.96 -24.56
N GLU A 122 -0.55 9.77 -24.42
CA GLU A 122 0.43 10.61 -25.12
C GLU A 122 0.30 10.43 -26.64
N LYS A 123 0.22 9.18 -27.11
CA LYS A 123 0.00 8.85 -28.53
C LYS A 123 -1.30 9.45 -29.08
N ALA A 124 -2.34 9.54 -28.24
CA ALA A 124 -3.62 10.16 -28.60
C ALA A 124 -3.59 11.70 -28.54
N GLY A 125 -2.51 12.32 -28.02
CA GLY A 125 -2.35 13.77 -27.96
C GLY A 125 -2.95 14.44 -26.72
N LEU A 126 -3.18 13.67 -25.65
CA LEU A 126 -3.53 14.23 -24.34
C LEU A 126 -2.35 14.98 -23.76
N LEU A 127 -2.63 16.05 -23.03
CA LEU A 127 -1.61 16.89 -22.42
C LEU A 127 -1.90 17.09 -20.93
N SER A 128 -0.83 17.26 -20.15
CA SER A 128 -0.94 17.78 -18.79
C SER A 128 -1.69 19.13 -18.79
N GLY A 129 -2.64 19.25 -17.86
CA GLY A 129 -3.56 20.38 -17.71
C GLY A 129 -4.92 20.19 -18.39
N ASP A 130 -5.13 19.13 -19.17
CA ASP A 130 -6.44 18.80 -19.72
C ASP A 130 -7.43 18.42 -18.60
N ARG A 131 -8.68 18.87 -18.72
CA ARG A 131 -9.78 18.55 -17.79
C ARG A 131 -10.69 17.50 -18.38
N ILE A 132 -10.92 16.40 -17.67
CA ILE A 132 -11.81 15.33 -18.12
C ILE A 132 -13.25 15.74 -17.81
N ILE A 133 -14.03 16.03 -18.86
CA ILE A 133 -15.44 16.44 -18.72
C ILE A 133 -16.35 15.23 -18.86
N LYS A 134 -16.10 14.38 -19.87
CA LYS A 134 -16.82 13.12 -20.06
C LYS A 134 -15.89 11.95 -20.25
N ILE A 135 -16.37 10.79 -19.80
CA ILE A 135 -15.81 9.47 -20.09
C ILE A 135 -16.94 8.64 -20.72
N ASP A 136 -16.71 8.18 -21.93
CA ASP A 136 -17.68 7.64 -22.86
C ASP A 136 -18.90 8.56 -23.05
N ASP A 137 -20.06 8.18 -22.54
CA ASP A 137 -21.30 8.96 -22.61
C ASP A 137 -21.64 9.65 -21.28
N ARG A 138 -20.81 9.49 -20.24
CA ARG A 138 -21.10 10.00 -18.89
C ARG A 138 -20.31 11.27 -18.60
N ASN A 139 -21.02 12.29 -18.12
CA ASN A 139 -20.39 13.47 -17.55
C ASN A 139 -19.78 13.13 -16.18
N VAL A 140 -18.50 13.47 -15.98
CA VAL A 140 -17.75 13.17 -14.75
C VAL A 140 -17.29 14.43 -14.01
N ALA A 141 -17.34 15.60 -14.66
CA ALA A 141 -17.01 16.88 -14.03
C ALA A 141 -18.24 17.53 -13.38
N GLY A 142 -18.10 18.04 -12.16
CA GLY A 142 -19.13 18.80 -11.44
C GLY A 142 -20.30 17.95 -10.90
N VAL A 143 -20.13 16.63 -10.84
CA VAL A 143 -21.15 15.67 -10.40
C VAL A 143 -20.76 14.92 -9.12
N ARG A 144 -19.67 15.30 -8.47
CA ARG A 144 -19.11 14.68 -7.25
C ARG A 144 -18.86 13.19 -7.41
N MET A 145 -18.43 12.79 -8.61
CA MET A 145 -18.09 11.40 -8.87
C MET A 145 -16.82 11.03 -8.09
N HIS A 146 -16.82 9.87 -7.45
CA HIS A 146 -15.65 9.37 -6.75
C HIS A 146 -14.51 9.10 -7.74
N GLN A 147 -13.27 9.41 -7.33
CA GLN A 147 -12.09 9.23 -8.17
C GLN A 147 -11.94 7.78 -8.67
N ASP A 148 -12.17 6.80 -7.80
CA ASP A 148 -12.07 5.38 -8.17
C ASP A 148 -13.06 4.96 -9.25
N SER A 149 -14.25 5.60 -9.29
CA SER A 149 -15.23 5.36 -10.34
C SER A 149 -14.71 5.88 -11.69
N MET A 150 -14.05 7.04 -11.71
CA MET A 150 -13.42 7.57 -12.93
C MET A 150 -12.28 6.65 -13.39
N VAL A 151 -11.45 6.17 -12.46
CA VAL A 151 -10.37 5.21 -12.74
C VAL A 151 -10.93 3.94 -13.37
N SER A 152 -11.96 3.36 -12.75
CA SER A 152 -12.63 2.15 -13.25
C SER A 152 -13.18 2.33 -14.68
N MET A 153 -13.76 3.49 -14.99
CA MET A 153 -14.26 3.78 -16.34
C MET A 153 -13.13 3.94 -17.38
N MET A 154 -11.99 4.51 -16.99
CA MET A 154 -10.84 4.68 -17.90
C MET A 154 -10.04 3.40 -18.09
N ARG A 155 -10.07 2.49 -17.11
CA ARG A 155 -9.44 1.17 -17.19
C ARG A 155 -10.33 0.17 -17.92
N GLY A 156 -9.73 -0.95 -18.27
CA GLY A 156 -10.40 -2.03 -19.00
C GLY A 156 -9.41 -2.81 -19.86
N PRO A 157 -9.85 -3.92 -20.45
CA PRO A 157 -8.96 -4.84 -21.14
C PRO A 157 -8.18 -4.18 -22.27
N ARG A 158 -6.91 -4.58 -22.44
CA ARG A 158 -6.05 -4.15 -23.54
C ARG A 158 -6.74 -4.25 -24.90
N GLY A 159 -6.51 -3.25 -25.75
CA GLY A 159 -7.08 -3.18 -27.11
C GLY A 159 -8.52 -2.66 -27.17
N THR A 160 -9.23 -2.58 -26.04
CA THR A 160 -10.53 -1.90 -25.99
C THR A 160 -10.36 -0.38 -26.06
N LYS A 161 -11.44 0.34 -26.35
CA LYS A 161 -11.40 1.80 -26.50
C LYS A 161 -12.15 2.48 -25.36
N VAL A 162 -11.71 3.68 -25.02
CA VAL A 162 -12.45 4.64 -24.19
C VAL A 162 -12.47 5.98 -24.90
N ARG A 163 -13.61 6.67 -24.83
CA ARG A 163 -13.75 8.01 -25.40
C ARG A 163 -13.72 9.04 -24.28
N LEU A 164 -12.88 10.06 -24.41
CA LEU A 164 -12.84 11.19 -23.48
C LEU A 164 -13.26 12.47 -24.20
N GLU A 165 -14.02 13.32 -23.52
CA GLU A 165 -14.19 14.71 -23.94
C GLU A 165 -13.46 15.61 -22.93
N LEU A 166 -12.45 16.32 -23.42
CA LEU A 166 -11.55 17.11 -22.58
C LEU A 166 -11.74 18.61 -22.80
N LYS A 167 -11.63 19.40 -21.73
CA LYS A 167 -11.51 20.85 -21.80
C LYS A 167 -10.04 21.24 -21.63
N ARG A 168 -9.46 21.81 -22.69
CA ARG A 168 -8.08 22.31 -22.72
C ARG A 168 -8.06 23.83 -22.57
N ASN A 169 -7.12 24.35 -21.78
CA ASN A 169 -6.97 25.80 -21.64
C ASN A 169 -6.62 26.45 -22.98
N GLY A 170 -7.33 27.54 -23.32
CA GLY A 170 -7.19 28.23 -24.60
C GLY A 170 -8.10 27.70 -25.72
N GLU A 171 -8.80 26.59 -25.49
CA GLU A 171 -9.72 25.98 -26.46
C GLU A 171 -11.16 26.14 -25.98
N ASP A 172 -12.03 26.73 -26.81
CA ASP A 172 -13.41 27.02 -26.42
C ASP A 172 -14.28 25.77 -26.36
N LYS A 173 -14.06 24.84 -27.29
CA LYS A 173 -14.83 23.60 -27.43
C LYS A 173 -14.20 22.44 -26.66
N LEU A 174 -15.02 21.44 -26.35
CA LEU A 174 -14.52 20.16 -25.86
C LEU A 174 -13.81 19.43 -26.99
N ILE A 175 -12.68 18.81 -26.68
CA ILE A 175 -11.86 18.06 -27.63
C ILE A 175 -12.12 16.57 -27.39
N PRO A 176 -12.68 15.84 -28.37
CA PRO A 176 -12.90 14.41 -28.24
C PRO A 176 -11.59 13.65 -28.51
N PHE A 177 -11.28 12.68 -27.66
CA PHE A 177 -10.19 11.73 -27.82
C PHE A 177 -10.74 10.32 -27.75
N THR A 178 -10.29 9.44 -28.65
CA THR A 178 -10.53 7.99 -28.54
C THR A 178 -9.20 7.32 -28.28
N ILE A 179 -9.08 6.71 -27.10
CA ILE A 179 -7.83 6.11 -26.64
C ILE A 179 -8.01 4.60 -26.64
N VAL A 180 -7.06 3.88 -27.24
CA VAL A 180 -7.00 2.42 -27.16
C VAL A 180 -6.24 2.07 -25.89
N ARG A 181 -6.85 1.29 -25.00
CA ARG A 181 -6.21 0.86 -23.75
C ARG A 181 -5.03 -0.04 -24.06
N ASP A 182 -3.93 0.17 -23.35
CA ASP A 182 -2.71 -0.61 -23.47
C ASP A 182 -2.11 -0.88 -22.08
N MET A 183 -1.06 -1.70 -22.04
CA MET A 183 -0.28 -1.90 -20.84
C MET A 183 0.38 -0.58 -20.40
N ILE A 184 0.11 -0.19 -19.17
CA ILE A 184 0.74 0.95 -18.52
C ILE A 184 1.76 0.40 -17.53
N PRO A 185 3.07 0.64 -17.75
CA PRO A 185 4.08 0.24 -16.78
C PRO A 185 3.90 1.07 -15.49
N VAL A 186 3.95 0.38 -14.36
CA VAL A 186 4.00 0.99 -13.03
C VAL A 186 5.40 0.79 -12.51
N LYS A 187 6.16 1.88 -12.41
CA LYS A 187 7.48 1.85 -11.80
C LYS A 187 7.34 1.44 -10.34
N SER A 188 8.26 0.61 -9.89
CA SER A 188 8.42 0.23 -8.49
C SER A 188 9.32 1.20 -7.73
N VAL A 189 10.32 1.77 -8.41
CA VAL A 189 11.17 2.84 -7.92
C VAL A 189 10.50 4.17 -8.24
N ASP A 190 10.05 4.89 -7.20
CA ASP A 190 9.39 6.19 -7.34
C ASP A 190 10.37 7.24 -7.84
N VAL A 191 11.57 7.27 -7.24
CA VAL A 191 12.61 8.25 -7.53
C VAL A 191 14.00 7.69 -7.20
N ALA A 192 15.00 8.13 -7.95
CA ALA A 192 16.41 7.88 -7.68
C ALA A 192 17.25 9.11 -8.03
N PHE A 193 17.97 9.69 -7.06
CA PHE A 193 18.80 10.89 -7.28
C PHE A 193 19.92 11.01 -6.25
N MET A 194 20.93 11.83 -6.54
CA MET A 194 21.97 12.22 -5.58
C MET A 194 21.40 13.26 -4.62
N ILE A 195 21.26 12.93 -3.34
CA ILE A 195 20.75 13.87 -2.33
C ILE A 195 21.82 14.86 -1.87
N ASN A 196 23.10 14.48 -2.02
CA ASN A 196 24.27 15.34 -1.89
C ASN A 196 25.41 14.78 -2.78
N ASP A 197 26.63 15.31 -2.65
CA ASP A 197 27.76 14.94 -3.50
C ASP A 197 28.19 13.45 -3.44
N THR A 198 27.82 12.73 -2.38
CA THR A 198 28.27 11.33 -2.16
C THR A 198 27.16 10.34 -1.87
N THR A 199 25.96 10.81 -1.52
CA THR A 199 24.85 9.97 -1.09
C THR A 199 23.77 9.94 -2.16
N GLY A 200 23.45 8.75 -2.64
CA GLY A 200 22.27 8.49 -3.44
C GLY A 200 21.06 8.24 -2.55
N TYR A 201 19.88 8.55 -3.07
CA TYR A 201 18.60 8.22 -2.46
C TYR A 201 17.76 7.45 -3.46
N ILE A 202 17.21 6.31 -3.05
CA ILE A 202 16.26 5.52 -3.84
C ILE A 202 15.04 5.24 -2.97
N LYS A 203 13.85 5.59 -3.45
CA LYS A 203 12.58 5.19 -2.84
C LYS A 203 11.92 4.07 -3.64
N LEU A 204 11.64 2.95 -2.99
CA LEU A 204 10.92 1.82 -3.58
C LEU A 204 9.51 1.75 -2.99
N ALA A 205 8.48 1.96 -3.80
CA ALA A 205 7.08 1.93 -3.37
C ALA A 205 6.54 0.50 -3.18
N LYS A 206 7.02 -0.46 -3.97
CA LYS A 206 6.53 -1.84 -3.98
C LYS A 206 7.62 -2.79 -4.48
N PHE A 207 7.68 -4.00 -3.96
CA PHE A 207 8.47 -5.08 -4.57
C PHE A 207 7.69 -5.70 -5.74
N SER A 208 7.59 -4.97 -6.86
CA SER A 208 7.03 -5.46 -8.13
C SER A 208 8.04 -6.30 -8.90
N LYS A 209 7.58 -7.04 -9.92
CA LYS A 209 8.41 -7.87 -10.82
C LYS A 209 9.57 -7.12 -11.49
N THR A 210 9.49 -5.79 -11.61
CA THR A 210 10.52 -4.95 -12.25
C THR A 210 11.51 -4.34 -11.26
N SER A 211 11.31 -4.51 -9.94
CA SER A 211 12.06 -3.83 -8.88
C SER A 211 13.55 -4.01 -8.96
N TYR A 212 14.01 -5.25 -9.10
CA TYR A 212 15.44 -5.52 -9.17
C TYR A 212 16.10 -4.82 -10.37
N PHE A 213 15.45 -4.86 -11.53
CA PHE A 213 15.96 -4.21 -12.74
C PHE A 213 16.00 -2.68 -12.61
N GLU A 214 14.92 -2.08 -12.14
CA GLU A 214 14.84 -0.63 -11.91
C GLU A 214 15.87 -0.16 -10.88
N PHE A 215 16.05 -0.92 -9.80
CA PHE A 215 17.07 -0.65 -8.78
C PHE A 215 18.49 -0.72 -9.35
N LEU A 216 18.81 -1.71 -10.17
CA LEU A 216 20.12 -1.81 -10.82
C LEU A 216 20.38 -0.61 -11.73
N GLN A 217 19.39 -0.21 -12.55
CA GLN A 217 19.52 0.97 -13.42
C GLN A 217 19.75 2.26 -12.63
N ALA A 218 18.97 2.46 -11.56
CA ALA A 218 19.12 3.59 -10.65
C ALA A 218 20.52 3.61 -10.02
N THR A 219 20.95 2.48 -9.46
CA THR A 219 22.25 2.34 -8.79
C THR A 219 23.40 2.60 -9.77
N LEU A 220 23.36 2.05 -10.98
CA LEU A 220 24.38 2.30 -12.00
C LEU A 220 24.51 3.80 -12.30
N THR A 221 23.38 4.46 -12.54
CA THR A 221 23.35 5.91 -12.79
C THR A 221 23.91 6.71 -11.61
N LEU A 222 23.50 6.38 -10.39
CA LEU A 222 23.97 7.06 -9.18
C LEU A 222 25.48 6.86 -8.94
N ARG A 223 25.99 5.66 -9.21
CA ARG A 223 27.43 5.38 -9.13
C ARG A 223 28.24 6.17 -10.15
N GLU A 224 27.75 6.28 -11.39
CA GLU A 224 28.38 7.13 -12.41
C GLU A 224 28.42 8.60 -11.99
N THR A 225 27.45 9.05 -11.19
CA THR A 225 27.42 10.40 -10.60
C THR A 225 28.19 10.55 -9.28
N GLY A 226 28.90 9.49 -8.81
CA GLY A 226 29.79 9.56 -7.65
C GLY A 226 29.23 9.01 -6.34
N MET A 227 28.11 8.29 -6.36
CA MET A 227 27.52 7.67 -5.16
C MET A 227 28.50 6.71 -4.44
N LYS A 228 28.63 6.91 -3.13
CA LYS A 228 29.38 6.06 -2.19
C LYS A 228 28.51 5.53 -1.05
N ARG A 229 27.44 6.28 -0.72
CA ARG A 229 26.45 5.94 0.30
C ARG A 229 25.06 5.89 -0.35
N LEU A 230 24.18 5.03 0.12
CA LEU A 230 22.81 4.92 -0.35
C LEU A 230 21.85 4.98 0.83
N ILE A 231 20.87 5.89 0.75
CA ILE A 231 19.66 5.83 1.55
C ILE A 231 18.61 5.08 0.72
N PHE A 232 18.20 3.91 1.21
CA PHE A 232 17.15 3.11 0.58
C PHE A 232 15.86 3.20 1.39
N ASP A 233 14.88 3.90 0.84
CA ASP A 233 13.63 4.23 1.54
C ASP A 233 12.52 3.23 1.21
N LEU A 234 12.15 2.44 2.23
CA LEU A 234 11.07 1.45 2.21
C LEU A 234 9.88 1.88 3.05
N ARG A 235 9.81 3.14 3.49
CA ARG A 235 8.63 3.68 4.18
C ARG A 235 7.42 3.61 3.26
N ASP A 236 6.30 3.20 3.82
CA ASP A 236 5.01 2.95 3.14
C ASP A 236 5.00 1.79 2.14
N ASN A 237 6.09 1.01 2.06
CA ASN A 237 6.18 -0.14 1.19
C ASN A 237 5.62 -1.40 1.87
N THR A 238 4.40 -1.77 1.48
CA THR A 238 3.66 -2.95 1.99
C THR A 238 4.21 -4.31 1.54
N GLY A 239 5.36 -4.32 0.86
CA GLY A 239 6.05 -5.51 0.37
C GLY A 239 5.75 -5.82 -1.09
N GLY A 240 5.73 -7.10 -1.44
CA GLY A 240 5.47 -7.57 -2.80
C GLY A 240 6.06 -8.96 -3.01
N TYR A 241 6.71 -9.19 -4.15
CA TYR A 241 7.30 -10.49 -4.41
C TYR A 241 8.55 -10.75 -3.56
N LEU A 242 8.69 -11.99 -3.09
CA LEU A 242 9.81 -12.46 -2.28
C LEU A 242 11.12 -12.50 -3.09
N ASP A 243 11.06 -12.97 -4.33
CA ASP A 243 12.22 -13.07 -5.22
C ASP A 243 12.89 -11.71 -5.43
N GLN A 244 12.10 -10.64 -5.52
CA GLN A 244 12.62 -9.28 -5.65
C GLN A 244 13.36 -8.81 -4.39
N ALA A 245 12.82 -9.12 -3.20
CA ALA A 245 13.52 -8.84 -1.93
C ALA A 245 14.82 -9.65 -1.80
N MET A 246 14.80 -10.88 -2.29
CA MET A 246 15.97 -11.75 -2.33
C MET A 246 17.07 -11.22 -3.24
N MET A 247 16.71 -10.86 -4.48
CA MET A 247 17.65 -10.32 -5.46
C MET A 247 18.22 -8.98 -5.01
N LEU A 248 17.38 -8.10 -4.44
CA LEU A 248 17.84 -6.81 -3.89
C LEU A 248 18.76 -7.02 -2.68
N SER A 249 18.43 -7.91 -1.76
CA SER A 249 19.30 -8.21 -0.61
C SER A 249 20.67 -8.75 -1.06
N ASN A 250 20.70 -9.57 -2.11
CA ASN A 250 21.93 -10.11 -2.68
C ASN A 250 22.88 -9.03 -3.20
N GLU A 251 22.39 -7.85 -3.59
CA GLU A 251 23.25 -6.76 -4.06
C GLU A 251 24.21 -6.25 -2.97
N PHE A 252 23.82 -6.41 -1.71
CA PHE A 252 24.53 -5.83 -0.57
C PHE A 252 25.27 -6.85 0.29
N LEU A 253 24.88 -8.13 0.24
CA LEU A 253 25.37 -9.17 1.14
C LEU A 253 26.49 -10.02 0.54
N GLU A 254 27.31 -10.62 1.41
CA GLU A 254 28.39 -11.51 0.99
C GLU A 254 27.89 -12.92 0.69
N LYS A 255 28.71 -13.68 -0.03
CA LYS A 255 28.34 -15.05 -0.41
C LYS A 255 28.13 -15.91 0.85
N GLY A 256 26.96 -16.52 0.93
CA GLY A 256 26.59 -17.42 2.03
C GLY A 256 25.88 -16.74 3.20
N ASP A 257 25.80 -15.40 3.20
CA ASP A 257 24.95 -14.69 4.16
C ASP A 257 23.50 -15.13 3.96
N LEU A 258 22.85 -15.49 5.05
CA LEU A 258 21.44 -15.82 5.05
C LEU A 258 20.66 -14.51 4.86
N VAL A 259 19.70 -14.50 3.95
CA VAL A 259 18.77 -13.37 3.78
C VAL A 259 17.53 -13.62 4.63
N VAL A 260 16.93 -14.80 4.46
CA VAL A 260 15.72 -15.23 5.16
C VAL A 260 15.60 -16.74 5.06
N TYR A 261 14.93 -17.37 6.01
CA TYR A 261 14.43 -18.73 5.81
C TYR A 261 12.94 -18.81 6.12
N MET A 262 12.28 -19.78 5.51
CA MET A 262 10.84 -20.00 5.66
C MET A 262 10.58 -21.41 6.18
N GLU A 263 9.63 -21.55 7.10
CA GLU A 263 9.25 -22.85 7.66
C GLU A 263 7.77 -22.85 8.04
N GLY A 264 7.08 -23.94 7.75
CA GLY A 264 5.65 -24.09 8.01
C GLY A 264 5.26 -25.50 8.39
N LYS A 265 4.02 -25.69 8.86
CA LYS A 265 3.52 -27.00 9.30
C LYS A 265 3.63 -28.08 8.22
N ASN A 266 3.35 -27.70 6.97
CA ASN A 266 3.38 -28.57 5.79
C ASN A 266 4.41 -28.10 4.75
N ARG A 267 5.40 -27.31 5.18
CA ARG A 267 6.45 -26.74 4.34
C ARG A 267 7.79 -26.92 5.07
N PRO A 268 8.71 -27.75 4.56
CA PRO A 268 10.00 -27.92 5.21
C PRO A 268 10.76 -26.58 5.21
N ARG A 269 11.72 -26.44 6.11
CA ARG A 269 12.60 -25.29 6.15
C ARG A 269 13.29 -25.09 4.79
N GLN A 270 13.23 -23.87 4.27
CA GLN A 270 13.91 -23.43 3.06
C GLN A 270 14.71 -22.16 3.34
N ASP A 271 16.03 -22.25 3.14
CA ASP A 271 16.95 -21.14 3.37
C ASP A 271 17.23 -20.43 2.04
N PHE A 272 17.22 -19.09 2.08
CA PHE A 272 17.59 -18.24 0.97
C PHE A 272 18.84 -17.46 1.31
N VAL A 273 19.93 -17.77 0.62
CA VAL A 273 21.26 -17.23 0.88
C VAL A 273 21.73 -16.36 -0.29
N ALA A 274 22.54 -15.35 0.02
CA ALA A 274 23.19 -14.53 -0.99
C ALA A 274 24.25 -15.34 -1.76
N ASP A 275 24.30 -15.14 -3.08
CA ASP A 275 25.32 -15.73 -3.97
C ASP A 275 26.60 -14.89 -4.01
N GLY A 276 26.55 -13.67 -3.47
CA GLY A 276 27.67 -12.74 -3.30
C GLY A 276 28.13 -12.04 -4.58
N LYS A 277 27.36 -12.10 -5.66
CA LYS A 277 27.64 -11.39 -6.92
C LYS A 277 27.10 -9.96 -6.98
N GLY A 278 26.52 -9.50 -5.87
CA GLY A 278 25.99 -8.16 -5.72
C GLY A 278 27.02 -7.07 -6.02
N SER A 279 26.53 -6.01 -6.65
CA SER A 279 27.33 -4.85 -7.06
C SER A 279 27.43 -3.77 -5.99
N CYS A 280 26.60 -3.81 -4.94
CA CYS A 280 26.49 -2.75 -3.93
C CYS A 280 27.19 -3.07 -2.61
N LYS A 281 28.03 -4.11 -2.55
CA LYS A 281 28.69 -4.54 -1.31
C LYS A 281 29.66 -3.50 -0.75
N ASP A 282 30.23 -2.66 -1.62
CA ASP A 282 31.12 -1.54 -1.27
C ASP A 282 30.39 -0.22 -0.93
N ILE A 283 29.06 -0.18 -1.08
CA ILE A 283 28.24 1.02 -0.84
C ILE A 283 27.76 1.04 0.61
N GLU A 284 28.01 2.12 1.35
CA GLU A 284 27.41 2.29 2.67
C GLU A 284 25.89 2.39 2.57
N LEU A 285 25.15 1.70 3.43
CA LEU A 285 23.69 1.57 3.30
C LEU A 285 22.98 2.02 4.58
N ALA A 286 22.01 2.92 4.42
CA ALA A 286 20.98 3.22 5.42
C ALA A 286 19.61 2.81 4.85
N VAL A 287 18.80 2.10 5.65
CA VAL A 287 17.46 1.65 5.23
C VAL A 287 16.41 2.37 6.06
N LEU A 288 15.46 3.03 5.40
CA LEU A 288 14.37 3.73 6.09
C LEU A 288 13.11 2.86 6.09
N ILE A 289 12.48 2.70 7.25
CA ILE A 289 11.22 1.97 7.42
C ILE A 289 10.24 2.75 8.30
N ASN A 290 8.96 2.39 8.18
CA ASN A 290 7.91 2.86 9.08
C ASN A 290 6.89 1.75 9.35
N GLU A 291 5.84 2.05 10.10
CA GLU A 291 4.78 1.13 10.50
C GLU A 291 4.01 0.50 9.34
N ALA A 292 4.10 1.08 8.14
CA ALA A 292 3.52 0.57 6.91
C ALA A 292 4.48 -0.32 6.10
N SER A 293 5.78 -0.32 6.42
CA SER A 293 6.76 -1.24 5.83
C SER A 293 6.43 -2.68 6.24
N ALA A 294 6.15 -3.55 5.27
CA ALA A 294 5.66 -4.91 5.56
C ALA A 294 6.26 -5.99 4.64
N SER A 295 6.24 -7.24 5.08
CA SER A 295 6.53 -8.43 4.26
C SER A 295 7.91 -8.34 3.57
N SER A 296 8.00 -8.30 2.23
CA SER A 296 9.27 -8.15 1.50
C SER A 296 10.16 -7.00 1.99
N SER A 297 9.57 -5.88 2.42
CA SER A 297 10.32 -4.77 3.04
C SER A 297 10.97 -5.18 4.36
N GLU A 298 10.28 -5.99 5.16
CA GLU A 298 10.77 -6.52 6.45
C GLU A 298 11.79 -7.63 6.24
N ILE A 299 11.67 -8.41 5.16
CA ILE A 299 12.69 -9.38 4.75
C ILE A 299 13.99 -8.66 4.40
N PHE A 300 13.92 -7.64 3.53
CA PHE A 300 15.11 -6.86 3.18
C PHE A 300 15.71 -6.17 4.40
N ALA A 301 14.91 -5.43 5.18
CA ALA A 301 15.38 -4.73 6.37
C ALA A 301 15.95 -5.70 7.43
N GLY A 302 15.28 -6.82 7.67
CA GLY A 302 15.76 -7.87 8.57
C GLY A 302 17.06 -8.51 8.11
N ALA A 303 17.21 -8.78 6.80
CA ALA A 303 18.45 -9.30 6.24
C ALA A 303 19.62 -8.32 6.39
N MET A 304 19.38 -7.03 6.14
CA MET A 304 20.42 -6.01 6.31
C MET A 304 20.76 -5.77 7.79
N GLN A 305 19.77 -5.76 8.67
CA GLN A 305 19.97 -5.53 10.10
C GLN A 305 20.70 -6.69 10.76
N ASP A 306 20.25 -7.92 10.51
CA ASP A 306 20.74 -9.12 11.20
C ASP A 306 22.12 -9.57 10.72
N ASN A 307 22.54 -9.22 9.50
CA ASN A 307 23.91 -9.44 9.01
C ASN A 307 24.83 -8.25 9.31
N ASP A 308 24.38 -7.29 10.12
CA ASP A 308 25.10 -6.05 10.42
C ASP A 308 25.51 -5.23 9.18
N ARG A 309 24.78 -5.40 8.07
CA ARG A 309 25.10 -4.79 6.77
C ARG A 309 24.64 -3.34 6.66
N ALA A 310 23.54 -2.98 7.33
CA ALA A 310 23.03 -1.62 7.36
C ALA A 310 22.48 -1.27 8.75
N LEU A 311 22.32 0.02 9.00
CA LEU A 311 21.47 0.53 10.07
C LEU A 311 20.07 0.80 9.54
N ILE A 312 19.08 0.47 10.36
CA ILE A 312 17.66 0.70 10.06
C ILE A 312 17.19 1.95 10.79
N TYR A 313 16.58 2.88 10.07
CA TYR A 313 16.12 4.18 10.56
C TYR A 313 14.60 4.32 10.47
N GLY A 314 14.01 5.04 11.41
CA GLY A 314 12.59 5.44 11.36
C GLY A 314 11.76 4.85 12.49
N LEU A 315 10.65 4.20 12.14
CA LEU A 315 9.70 3.60 13.08
C LEU A 315 9.64 2.08 12.93
N ARG A 316 9.15 1.39 13.96
CA ARG A 316 8.98 -0.07 13.93
C ARG A 316 8.05 -0.47 12.78
N SER A 317 8.46 -1.49 12.02
CA SER A 317 7.69 -1.98 10.87
C SER A 317 6.37 -2.66 11.25
N PHE A 318 5.59 -3.04 10.24
CA PHE A 318 4.24 -3.57 10.41
C PHE A 318 4.19 -4.84 11.27
N GLY A 319 5.10 -5.79 11.07
CA GLY A 319 5.16 -7.09 11.74
C GLY A 319 4.47 -8.22 10.99
N LYS A 320 4.62 -8.30 9.66
CA LYS A 320 4.09 -9.40 8.84
C LYS A 320 5.20 -10.40 8.51
N GLY A 321 5.39 -11.37 9.41
CA GLY A 321 6.34 -12.48 9.29
C GLY A 321 5.77 -13.72 8.58
N LEU A 322 4.84 -13.55 7.63
CA LEU A 322 4.08 -14.64 7.00
C LEU A 322 4.43 -14.80 5.53
N VAL A 323 4.36 -16.04 5.07
CA VAL A 323 4.48 -16.42 3.66
C VAL A 323 3.11 -16.84 3.17
N GLN A 324 2.65 -16.16 2.13
CA GLN A 324 1.36 -16.45 1.50
C GLN A 324 1.56 -17.03 0.10
N GLU A 325 0.84 -18.10 -0.20
CA GLU A 325 0.78 -18.69 -1.54
C GLU A 325 -0.59 -18.36 -2.16
N PRO A 326 -0.65 -17.80 -3.38
CA PRO A 326 -1.89 -17.66 -4.10
C PRO A 326 -2.34 -19.01 -4.67
N VAL A 327 -3.64 -19.27 -4.62
CA VAL A 327 -4.30 -20.38 -5.33
C VAL A 327 -5.38 -19.79 -6.22
N TYR A 328 -5.25 -20.02 -7.52
CA TYR A 328 -6.16 -19.49 -8.54
C TYR A 328 -7.27 -20.49 -8.85
N PHE A 329 -8.49 -19.99 -9.01
CA PHE A 329 -9.67 -20.77 -9.38
C PHE A 329 -10.06 -20.52 -10.84
N SER A 330 -10.84 -21.44 -11.43
CA SER A 330 -11.18 -21.40 -12.86
C SER A 330 -12.13 -20.28 -13.25
N ASP A 331 -12.83 -19.68 -12.29
CA ASP A 331 -13.72 -18.53 -12.47
C ASP A 331 -12.99 -17.17 -12.39
N GLY A 332 -11.66 -17.20 -12.25
CA GLY A 332 -10.81 -16.02 -12.14
C GLY A 332 -10.68 -15.49 -10.71
N SER A 333 -11.37 -16.07 -9.73
CA SER A 333 -11.17 -15.77 -8.32
C SER A 333 -9.98 -16.58 -7.76
N GLY A 334 -9.67 -16.39 -6.48
CA GLY A 334 -8.64 -17.17 -5.82
C GLY A 334 -8.56 -16.92 -4.33
N ILE A 335 -7.64 -17.63 -3.67
CA ILE A 335 -7.28 -17.37 -2.28
C ILE A 335 -5.81 -16.98 -2.17
N ARG A 336 -5.48 -16.16 -1.18
CA ARG A 336 -4.11 -15.99 -0.68
C ARG A 336 -4.06 -16.65 0.68
N LEU A 337 -3.31 -17.75 0.80
CA LEU A 337 -3.29 -18.57 2.00
C LEU A 337 -1.94 -18.48 2.70
N THR A 338 -1.95 -18.24 4.00
CA THR A 338 -0.73 -18.31 4.83
C THR A 338 -0.29 -19.77 4.98
N VAL A 339 0.90 -20.10 4.47
CA VAL A 339 1.42 -21.48 4.44
C VAL A 339 2.66 -21.70 5.31
N ALA A 340 3.38 -20.62 5.62
CA ALA A 340 4.62 -20.65 6.40
C ALA A 340 4.85 -19.32 7.11
N ARG A 341 5.81 -19.33 8.04
CA ARG A 341 6.40 -18.11 8.59
C ARG A 341 7.80 -17.94 8.02
N PHE A 342 8.25 -16.69 7.94
CA PHE A 342 9.65 -16.41 7.65
C PHE A 342 10.38 -15.92 8.91
N TYR A 343 11.69 -16.13 8.88
CA TYR A 343 12.59 -15.84 9.98
C TYR A 343 13.81 -15.13 9.40
N THR A 344 14.24 -14.07 10.07
CA THR A 344 15.43 -13.31 9.69
C THR A 344 16.71 -14.10 10.02
N PRO A 345 17.89 -13.64 9.59
CA PRO A 345 19.14 -14.39 9.73
C PRO A 345 19.52 -14.81 11.16
N THR A 346 19.17 -14.02 12.18
CA THR A 346 19.38 -14.40 13.60
C THR A 346 18.41 -15.46 14.11
N GLY A 347 17.42 -15.86 13.30
CA GLY A 347 16.40 -16.85 13.66
C GLY A 347 15.15 -16.28 14.32
N ARG A 348 14.97 -14.95 14.32
CA ARG A 348 13.76 -14.31 14.88
C ARG A 348 12.62 -14.29 13.88
N CYS A 349 11.44 -14.70 14.34
CA CYS A 349 10.18 -14.46 13.65
C CYS A 349 9.67 -13.08 14.01
N ILE A 350 9.42 -12.24 13.02
CA ILE A 350 8.96 -10.86 13.22
C ILE A 350 7.43 -10.73 13.20
N GLN A 351 6.70 -11.84 12.99
CA GLN A 351 5.23 -11.84 12.98
C GLN A 351 4.67 -11.31 14.31
N LYS A 352 3.87 -10.24 14.24
CA LYS A 352 3.15 -9.72 15.41
C LYS A 352 2.06 -10.71 15.85
N PRO A 353 1.72 -10.76 17.15
CA PRO A 353 0.68 -11.65 17.66
C PRO A 353 -0.67 -11.40 17.00
N TYR A 354 -1.46 -12.46 16.80
CA TYR A 354 -2.88 -12.31 16.45
C TYR A 354 -3.68 -11.91 17.68
N SER A 355 -4.61 -10.97 17.50
CA SER A 355 -5.54 -10.51 18.52
C SER A 355 -6.81 -9.96 17.86
N ASP A 356 -7.89 -9.80 18.63
CA ASP A 356 -9.13 -9.17 18.15
C ASP A 356 -8.95 -7.72 17.66
N LYS A 357 -7.79 -7.13 17.96
CA LYS A 357 -7.41 -5.77 17.58
C LYS A 357 -6.23 -5.73 16.60
N TYR A 358 -5.98 -6.82 15.88
CA TYR A 358 -4.84 -6.93 14.96
C TYR A 358 -4.74 -5.77 13.96
N GLU A 359 -5.89 -5.35 13.41
CA GLU A 359 -5.99 -4.23 12.46
C GLU A 359 -5.82 -2.86 13.13
N MET A 360 -6.07 -2.77 14.44
CA MET A 360 -5.95 -1.53 15.23
C MET A 360 -4.57 -1.34 15.85
N ASP A 361 -3.66 -2.30 15.69
CA ASP A 361 -2.34 -2.30 16.33
C ASP A 361 -1.55 -1.01 16.08
N ILE A 362 -1.54 -0.47 14.84
CA ILE A 362 -0.87 0.81 14.56
C ILE A 362 -1.49 1.96 15.35
N LEU A 363 -2.83 2.00 15.44
CA LEU A 363 -3.51 3.01 16.24
C LEU A 363 -3.19 2.84 17.73
N GLU A 364 -3.16 1.61 18.24
CA GLU A 364 -2.79 1.34 19.64
C GLU A 364 -1.33 1.72 19.93
N ARG A 365 -0.40 1.49 19.01
CA ARG A 365 1.00 1.94 19.11
C ARG A 365 1.06 3.47 19.20
N TYR A 366 0.29 4.17 18.37
CA TYR A 366 0.18 5.62 18.42
C TYR A 366 -0.41 6.12 19.76
N GLU A 367 -1.53 5.54 20.23
CA GLU A 367 -2.18 5.91 21.49
C GLU A 367 -1.29 5.70 22.72
N HIS A 368 -0.40 4.70 22.70
CA HIS A 368 0.57 4.44 23.76
C HIS A 368 1.91 5.19 23.56
N GLY A 369 2.02 6.05 22.54
CA GLY A 369 3.16 6.94 22.35
C GLY A 369 4.38 6.32 21.65
N GLU A 370 4.25 5.13 21.06
CA GLU A 370 5.37 4.45 20.37
C GLU A 370 5.94 5.29 19.21
N MET A 371 5.08 6.04 18.53
CA MET A 371 5.51 6.91 17.42
C MET A 371 6.31 8.13 17.90
N MET A 372 6.26 8.46 19.20
CA MET A 372 6.89 9.65 19.78
C MET A 372 8.14 9.32 20.60
N SER A 373 8.25 8.09 21.12
CA SER A 373 9.32 7.69 22.02
C SER A 373 9.73 6.23 21.81
N ALA A 374 11.04 6.00 21.69
CA ALA A 374 11.61 4.66 21.60
C ALA A 374 11.32 3.81 22.86
N ASP A 375 11.27 4.44 24.04
CA ASP A 375 10.99 3.75 25.31
C ASP A 375 9.56 3.21 25.39
N SER A 376 8.66 3.70 24.53
CA SER A 376 7.28 3.22 24.44
C SER A 376 7.15 1.98 23.54
N ILE A 377 8.21 1.54 22.86
CA ILE A 377 8.20 0.33 22.03
C ILE A 377 8.12 -0.90 22.96
N LYS A 378 7.01 -1.62 22.88
CA LYS A 378 6.81 -2.86 23.64
C LYS A 378 7.64 -3.99 23.02
N VAL A 379 8.67 -4.43 23.72
CA VAL A 379 9.50 -5.58 23.35
C VAL A 379 9.15 -6.83 24.18
N ASN A 380 9.40 -8.01 23.62
CA ASN A 380 9.32 -9.27 24.35
C ASN A 380 10.73 -9.79 24.62
N ASP A 381 11.19 -9.71 25.87
CA ASP A 381 12.55 -10.13 26.26
C ASP A 381 12.83 -11.62 26.01
N SER A 382 11.80 -12.47 25.95
CA SER A 382 11.96 -13.89 25.59
C SER A 382 12.21 -14.10 24.10
N LEU A 383 12.01 -13.06 23.27
CA LEU A 383 12.29 -13.02 21.85
C LEU A 383 13.46 -12.06 21.54
N LYS A 384 14.42 -11.98 22.46
CA LYS A 384 15.67 -11.24 22.29
C LYS A 384 16.71 -12.09 21.58
N TYR A 385 17.34 -11.51 20.57
CA TYR A 385 18.41 -12.10 19.75
C TYR A 385 19.58 -11.13 19.68
N VAL A 386 20.72 -11.61 19.17
CA VAL A 386 21.94 -10.83 19.02
C VAL A 386 22.50 -11.07 17.62
N THR A 387 22.79 -9.99 16.89
CA THR A 387 23.42 -10.05 15.57
C THR A 387 24.89 -10.51 15.69
N PRO A 388 25.53 -11.01 14.61
CA PRO A 388 26.95 -11.36 14.63
C PRO A 388 27.86 -10.21 15.12
N GLY A 389 27.51 -8.96 14.81
CA GLY A 389 28.17 -7.73 15.25
C GLY A 389 27.81 -7.28 16.67
N GLY A 390 26.95 -8.03 17.39
CA GLY A 390 26.64 -7.81 18.80
C GLY A 390 25.46 -6.90 19.09
N ARG A 391 24.72 -6.44 18.07
CA ARG A 391 23.51 -5.61 18.28
C ARG A 391 22.37 -6.46 18.79
N VAL A 392 21.58 -5.90 19.72
CA VAL A 392 20.38 -6.57 20.24
C VAL A 392 19.21 -6.32 19.29
N VAL A 393 18.54 -7.39 18.89
CA VAL A 393 17.35 -7.33 18.02
C VAL A 393 16.23 -8.21 18.58
N TYR A 394 14.97 -7.91 18.23
CA TYR A 394 13.80 -8.55 18.82
C TYR A 394 12.86 -9.15 17.77
N GLY A 395 12.27 -10.30 18.07
CA GLY A 395 11.16 -10.87 17.30
C GLY A 395 9.79 -10.41 17.78
N GLY A 396 8.73 -10.88 17.11
CA GLY A 396 7.35 -10.80 17.60
C GLY A 396 6.62 -9.46 17.39
N GLY A 397 7.08 -8.60 16.49
CA GLY A 397 6.43 -7.29 16.31
C GLY A 397 6.98 -6.41 15.19
N GLY A 398 7.55 -6.99 14.13
CA GLY A 398 8.24 -6.25 13.08
C GLY A 398 9.71 -5.98 13.40
N ILE A 399 10.38 -5.33 12.46
CA ILE A 399 11.73 -4.80 12.56
C ILE A 399 11.69 -3.52 13.38
N ILE A 400 12.34 -3.55 14.54
CA ILE A 400 12.61 -2.36 15.35
C ILE A 400 13.83 -1.66 14.74
N PRO A 401 13.76 -0.35 14.45
CA PRO A 401 14.89 0.37 13.87
C PRO A 401 16.07 0.43 14.84
N ASP A 402 17.30 0.39 14.32
CA ASP A 402 18.51 0.65 15.11
C ASP A 402 18.56 2.12 15.56
N VAL A 403 18.09 3.02 14.69
CA VAL A 403 17.97 4.46 14.94
C VAL A 403 16.51 4.86 14.88
N PHE A 404 15.88 4.92 16.05
CA PHE A 404 14.51 5.41 16.18
C PHE A 404 14.45 6.91 15.85
N VAL A 405 13.53 7.28 14.96
CA VAL A 405 13.22 8.68 14.64
C VAL A 405 11.73 8.90 14.88
N PRO A 406 11.34 9.74 15.86
CA PRO A 406 9.92 9.96 16.17
C PRO A 406 9.21 10.67 15.02
N ILE A 407 7.88 10.55 14.98
CA ILE A 407 7.08 11.36 14.05
C ILE A 407 7.29 12.85 14.35
N ASP A 408 7.56 13.61 13.30
CA ASP A 408 7.78 15.03 13.44
C ASP A 408 6.44 15.76 13.60
N THR A 409 6.16 16.19 14.84
CA THR A 409 5.03 17.07 15.15
C THR A 409 5.49 18.52 15.37
N VAL A 410 6.79 18.78 15.31
CA VAL A 410 7.34 20.13 15.41
C VAL A 410 6.95 20.91 14.15
N GLY A 411 6.60 22.18 14.32
CA GLY A 411 6.21 23.02 13.21
C GLY A 411 4.79 22.79 12.67
N ILE A 412 3.98 21.94 13.31
CA ILE A 412 2.56 21.76 12.94
C ILE A 412 1.69 22.83 13.60
N SER A 413 1.19 23.79 12.79
CA SER A 413 0.27 24.83 13.22
C SER A 413 -1.20 24.50 12.86
N ASP A 414 -2.16 25.17 13.51
CA ASP A 414 -3.58 25.11 13.12
C ASP A 414 -3.80 25.54 11.66
N TYR A 415 -3.00 26.49 11.18
CA TYR A 415 -3.02 26.92 9.79
C TYR A 415 -2.62 25.80 8.83
N LEU A 416 -1.54 25.06 9.11
CA LEU A 416 -1.12 23.91 8.31
C LEU A 416 -2.21 22.81 8.31
N ILE A 417 -2.78 22.49 9.47
CA ILE A 417 -3.86 21.51 9.59
C ILE A 417 -5.07 21.89 8.72
N LYS A 418 -5.49 23.17 8.76
CA LYS A 418 -6.59 23.68 7.92
C LYS A 418 -6.24 23.62 6.43
N CYS A 419 -5.01 23.97 6.06
CA CYS A 419 -4.53 23.88 4.69
C CYS A 419 -4.60 22.43 4.16
N ASN A 420 -4.17 21.46 4.97
CA ASN A 420 -4.17 20.04 4.60
C ASN A 420 -5.59 19.49 4.47
N ARG A 421 -6.47 19.74 5.45
CA ARG A 421 -7.87 19.30 5.43
C ARG A 421 -8.65 19.80 4.22
N GLN A 422 -8.31 21.00 3.73
CA GLN A 422 -8.95 21.60 2.56
C GLN A 422 -8.15 21.39 1.26
N SER A 423 -7.03 20.66 1.31
CA SER A 423 -6.10 20.43 0.20
C SER A 423 -5.63 21.72 -0.49
N LEU A 424 -5.43 22.80 0.27
CA LEU A 424 -5.12 24.13 -0.28
C LEU A 424 -3.79 24.16 -1.03
N VAL A 425 -2.79 23.39 -0.60
CA VAL A 425 -1.50 23.26 -1.31
C VAL A 425 -1.70 22.72 -2.72
N VAL A 426 -2.41 21.61 -2.87
CA VAL A 426 -2.67 20.99 -4.18
C VAL A 426 -3.52 21.89 -5.07
N LYS A 427 -4.57 22.51 -4.50
CA LYS A 427 -5.44 23.43 -5.26
C LYS A 427 -4.71 24.70 -5.70
N PHE A 428 -3.86 25.26 -4.83
CA PHE A 428 -3.00 26.38 -5.17
C PHE A 428 -2.01 26.02 -6.27
N ALA A 429 -1.25 24.92 -6.09
CA ALA A 429 -0.26 24.47 -7.04
C ALA A 429 -0.88 24.20 -8.42
N ASN A 430 -2.09 23.63 -8.47
CA ASN A 430 -2.84 23.46 -9.70
C ASN A 430 -3.18 24.80 -10.38
N LYS A 431 -3.76 25.75 -9.63
CA LYS A 431 -4.10 27.10 -10.14
C LYS A 431 -2.86 27.85 -10.62
N PHE A 432 -1.77 27.75 -9.87
CA PHE A 432 -0.48 28.35 -10.20
C PHE A 432 0.08 27.74 -11.49
N SER A 433 0.11 26.40 -11.57
CA SER A 433 0.60 25.69 -12.75
C SER A 433 -0.24 25.95 -14.00
N ASP A 434 -1.55 26.13 -13.85
CA ASP A 434 -2.43 26.56 -14.94
C ASP A 434 -2.03 27.90 -15.54
N LYS A 435 -1.75 28.88 -14.67
CA LYS A 435 -1.34 30.22 -15.07
C LYS A 435 0.05 30.25 -15.71
N HIS A 436 0.95 29.37 -15.27
CA HIS A 436 2.36 29.38 -15.67
C HIS A 436 2.76 28.21 -16.60
N ARG A 437 1.79 27.48 -17.15
CA ARG A 437 2.01 26.22 -17.88
C ARG A 437 2.99 26.34 -19.05
N ALA A 438 2.92 27.44 -19.80
CA ALA A 438 3.81 27.66 -20.95
C ALA A 438 5.29 27.69 -20.54
N ARG A 439 5.60 28.32 -19.39
CA ARG A 439 6.96 28.37 -18.84
C ARG A 439 7.36 27.02 -18.24
N MET A 440 6.47 26.39 -17.47
CA MET A 440 6.76 25.15 -16.74
C MET A 440 7.03 23.95 -17.64
N ARG A 441 6.43 23.89 -18.84
CA ARG A 441 6.70 22.81 -19.83
C ARG A 441 8.17 22.74 -20.27
N GLY A 442 8.92 23.84 -20.14
CA GLY A 442 10.33 23.91 -20.50
C GLY A 442 11.29 23.55 -19.37
N ILE A 443 10.80 23.31 -18.14
CA ILE A 443 11.63 23.01 -16.97
C ILE A 443 11.94 21.51 -16.97
N LYS A 444 13.23 21.17 -17.03
CA LYS A 444 13.71 19.78 -17.14
C LYS A 444 14.79 19.40 -16.12
N ASP A 445 15.20 20.35 -15.29
CA ASP A 445 16.21 20.18 -14.26
C ASP A 445 15.91 21.08 -13.04
N MET A 446 16.59 20.78 -11.94
CA MET A 446 16.37 21.45 -10.65
C MET A 446 16.81 22.92 -10.68
N ASP A 447 17.85 23.26 -11.45
CA ASP A 447 18.35 24.63 -11.54
C ASP A 447 17.33 25.56 -12.22
N ALA A 448 16.77 25.12 -13.33
CA ALA A 448 15.69 25.81 -14.02
C ALA A 448 14.43 25.93 -13.14
N LEU A 449 14.12 24.89 -12.34
CA LEU A 449 13.00 24.91 -11.41
C LEU A 449 13.22 25.92 -10.27
N TYR A 450 14.41 25.97 -9.68
CA TYR A 450 14.73 26.94 -8.64
C TYR A 450 14.80 28.37 -9.17
N ALA A 451 15.33 28.58 -10.38
CA ALA A 451 15.29 29.86 -11.06
C ALA A 451 13.85 30.33 -11.28
N PHE A 452 12.97 29.42 -11.74
CA PHE A 452 11.55 29.70 -11.87
C PHE A 452 10.90 30.06 -10.53
N PHE A 453 11.18 29.35 -9.45
CA PHE A 453 10.67 29.73 -8.13
C PHE A 453 11.17 31.09 -7.65
N ALA A 454 12.39 31.50 -8.01
CA ALA A 454 12.93 32.81 -7.65
C ALA A 454 12.23 33.98 -8.39
N GLU A 455 11.58 33.72 -9.53
CA GLU A 455 10.74 34.69 -10.25
C GLU A 455 9.43 35.00 -9.50
N HIS A 456 9.06 34.19 -8.49
CA HIS A 456 7.75 34.22 -7.83
C HIS A 456 7.83 34.40 -6.31
N ASN A 457 6.91 35.20 -5.75
CA ASN A 457 6.76 35.30 -4.30
C ASN A 457 5.74 34.27 -3.81
N LEU A 458 6.10 32.99 -3.91
CA LEU A 458 5.21 31.86 -3.60
C LEU A 458 4.63 31.93 -2.18
N LYS A 459 5.37 32.46 -1.22
CA LYS A 459 4.86 32.70 0.14
C LYS A 459 3.66 33.64 0.13
N LYS A 460 3.83 34.83 -0.45
CA LYS A 460 2.74 35.83 -0.51
C LYS A 460 1.58 35.31 -1.34
N GLU A 461 1.85 34.75 -2.52
CA GLU A 461 0.81 34.23 -3.41
C GLU A 461 0.00 33.10 -2.75
N PHE A 462 0.65 32.23 -1.98
CA PHE A 462 -0.04 31.18 -1.24
C PHE A 462 -0.89 31.74 -0.09
N ILE A 463 -0.36 32.67 0.73
CA ILE A 463 -1.12 33.31 1.82
C ILE A 463 -2.35 34.07 1.26
N ASP A 464 -2.17 34.80 0.17
CA ASP A 464 -3.29 35.49 -0.51
C ASP A 464 -4.35 34.48 -0.97
N TYR A 465 -3.90 33.34 -1.52
CA TYR A 465 -4.79 32.26 -1.93
C TYR A 465 -5.55 31.63 -0.76
N THR A 466 -4.87 31.27 0.35
CA THR A 466 -5.56 30.67 1.50
C THR A 466 -6.51 31.67 2.15
N THR A 467 -6.14 32.96 2.21
CA THR A 467 -6.98 34.04 2.73
C THR A 467 -8.27 34.18 1.92
N ALA A 468 -8.18 34.15 0.60
CA ALA A 468 -9.35 34.14 -0.29
C ALA A 468 -10.25 32.89 -0.12
N ASN A 469 -9.70 31.81 0.45
CA ASN A 469 -10.44 30.58 0.78
C ASN A 469 -10.79 30.48 2.28
N GLY A 470 -10.73 31.59 3.03
CA GLY A 470 -11.15 31.64 4.43
C GLY A 470 -10.16 31.04 5.43
N VAL A 471 -8.92 30.77 5.02
CA VAL A 471 -7.86 30.25 5.88
C VAL A 471 -6.74 31.28 5.97
N ILE A 472 -6.74 32.03 7.07
CA ILE A 472 -5.83 33.17 7.29
C ILE A 472 -4.79 32.76 8.35
N PRO A 473 -3.49 32.83 8.05
CA PRO A 473 -2.45 32.55 9.04
C PRO A 473 -2.29 33.73 10.01
N SER A 474 -2.12 33.45 11.29
CA SER A 474 -1.49 34.41 12.20
C SER A 474 0.03 34.48 11.95
N TYR A 475 0.70 35.48 12.53
CA TYR A 475 2.16 35.55 12.50
C TYR A 475 2.80 34.30 13.13
N SER A 476 2.24 33.82 14.25
CA SER A 476 2.72 32.63 14.96
C SER A 476 2.55 31.36 14.11
N ASP A 477 1.41 31.21 13.43
CA ASP A 477 1.15 30.07 12.54
C ASP A 477 2.20 29.96 11.45
N TRP A 478 2.47 31.09 10.77
CA TRP A 478 3.46 31.12 9.70
C TRP A 478 4.88 30.90 10.23
N ASN A 479 5.23 31.50 11.37
CA ASN A 479 6.54 31.28 11.98
C ASN A 479 6.76 29.82 12.39
N THR A 480 5.69 29.13 12.79
CA THR A 480 5.73 27.72 13.18
C THR A 480 5.82 26.79 11.97
N SER A 481 5.00 27.01 10.95
CA SER A 481 4.75 26.02 9.87
C SER A 481 5.13 26.48 8.46
N GLY A 482 5.57 27.74 8.30
CA GLY A 482 5.75 28.37 7.00
C GLY A 482 6.76 27.68 6.10
N GLU A 483 7.87 27.18 6.68
CA GLU A 483 8.89 26.43 5.94
C GLU A 483 8.36 25.07 5.44
N ILE A 484 7.60 24.35 6.27
CA ILE A 484 6.94 23.09 5.88
C ILE A 484 5.96 23.36 4.73
N ILE A 485 5.10 24.38 4.90
CA ILE A 485 4.09 24.75 3.90
C ILE A 485 4.75 25.13 2.58
N ILE A 486 5.75 26.02 2.59
CA ILE A 486 6.35 26.50 1.34
C ILE A 486 7.13 25.40 0.63
N THR A 487 7.73 24.47 1.39
CA THR A 487 8.38 23.27 0.86
C THR A 487 7.36 22.37 0.16
N GLN A 488 6.21 22.11 0.78
CA GLN A 488 5.12 21.35 0.16
C GLN A 488 4.57 22.07 -1.09
N VAL A 489 4.37 23.37 -1.03
CA VAL A 489 3.93 24.17 -2.20
C VAL A 489 4.91 24.03 -3.35
N LYS A 490 6.21 24.23 -3.10
CA LYS A 490 7.26 24.09 -4.13
C LYS A 490 7.33 22.67 -4.68
N ALA A 491 7.33 21.65 -3.82
CA ALA A 491 7.39 20.25 -4.23
C ALA A 491 6.18 19.89 -5.13
N VAL A 492 4.96 20.25 -4.72
CA VAL A 492 3.75 19.96 -5.49
C VAL A 492 3.72 20.76 -6.80
N ILE A 493 4.19 22.02 -6.84
CA ILE A 493 4.36 22.76 -8.11
C ILE A 493 5.39 22.07 -9.01
N GLY A 494 6.53 21.63 -8.45
CA GLY A 494 7.57 20.89 -9.17
C GLY A 494 7.02 19.65 -9.86
N ARG A 495 6.11 18.92 -9.19
CA ARG A 495 5.42 17.75 -9.75
C ARG A 495 4.55 18.05 -10.98
N TYR A 496 4.13 19.31 -11.19
CA TYR A 496 3.42 19.72 -12.41
C TYR A 496 4.36 20.07 -13.58
N THR A 497 5.68 19.97 -13.41
CA THR A 497 6.64 20.04 -14.52
C THR A 497 6.82 18.66 -15.15
N PRO A 498 7.43 18.54 -16.34
CA PRO A 498 7.76 17.25 -16.95
C PRO A 498 8.68 16.35 -16.08
N MET A 499 9.30 16.88 -15.02
CA MET A 499 10.15 16.12 -14.11
C MET A 499 9.35 15.27 -13.11
N ASP A 500 8.07 15.59 -12.87
CA ASP A 500 7.19 14.86 -11.95
C ASP A 500 7.84 14.62 -10.56
N ASP A 501 8.07 13.36 -10.18
CA ASP A 501 8.67 12.97 -8.91
C ASP A 501 10.16 13.35 -8.77
N ASP A 502 10.88 13.46 -9.90
CA ASP A 502 12.28 13.93 -9.91
C ASP A 502 12.39 15.40 -9.50
N ALA A 503 11.30 16.18 -9.55
CA ALA A 503 11.23 17.52 -8.98
C ALA A 503 10.64 17.53 -7.56
N PHE A 504 9.70 16.64 -7.26
CA PHE A 504 8.99 16.62 -5.97
C PHE A 504 9.92 16.21 -4.82
N TYR A 505 10.54 15.02 -4.91
CA TYR A 505 11.25 14.42 -3.77
C TYR A 505 12.49 15.21 -3.34
N PRO A 506 13.34 15.75 -4.23
CA PRO A 506 14.49 16.56 -3.82
C PRO A 506 14.12 17.84 -3.05
N ILE A 507 12.88 18.33 -3.21
CA ILE A 507 12.36 19.46 -2.44
C ILE A 507 11.72 18.97 -1.14
N TYR A 508 10.85 17.96 -1.24
CA TYR A 508 10.06 17.45 -0.12
C TYR A 508 10.94 16.89 1.00
N LEU A 509 11.98 16.12 0.64
CA LEU A 509 12.84 15.43 1.60
C LEU A 509 13.79 16.35 2.37
N LYS A 510 13.87 17.65 2.04
CA LYS A 510 14.68 18.63 2.79
C LYS A 510 14.23 18.78 4.24
N ASN A 511 12.94 18.58 4.50
CA ASN A 511 12.36 18.67 5.84
C ASN A 511 12.02 17.29 6.41
N ASP A 512 12.48 16.20 5.78
CA ASP A 512 12.22 14.84 6.26
C ASP A 512 13.24 14.48 7.34
N ASN A 513 12.77 14.42 8.59
CA ASN A 513 13.62 14.18 9.76
C ASN A 513 14.34 12.82 9.73
N VAL A 514 13.74 11.79 9.12
CA VAL A 514 14.36 10.46 9.02
C VAL A 514 15.51 10.49 8.02
N VAL A 515 15.31 11.15 6.87
CA VAL A 515 16.37 11.35 5.88
C VAL A 515 17.50 12.20 6.45
N GLN A 516 17.18 13.31 7.13
CA GLN A 516 18.21 14.15 7.75
C GLN A 516 19.03 13.36 8.77
N ARG A 517 18.37 12.56 9.62
CA ARG A 517 19.07 11.72 10.60
C ARG A 517 19.99 10.70 9.94
N ALA A 518 19.56 10.07 8.86
CA ALA A 518 20.37 9.11 8.10
C ALA A 518 21.55 9.77 7.35
N LEU A 519 21.52 11.07 7.10
CA LEU A 519 22.61 11.83 6.49
C LEU A 519 23.66 12.31 7.50
N GLU A 520 23.27 12.51 8.76
CA GLU A 520 24.15 12.94 9.85
C GLU A 520 25.10 11.85 10.35
N ASP A 521 24.62 10.61 10.35
CA ASP A 521 25.40 9.41 10.65
C ASP A 521 26.22 8.99 9.42
#